data_AF-A0A6L3VQK0-F1
#
_entry.id   AF-A0A6L3VQK0-F1
#
_cell.length_a   1.000
_cell.length_b   1.000
_cell.length_c   1.000
_cell.angle_alpha   90.00
_cell.angle_beta   90.00
_cell.angle_gamma   90.00
#
_symmetry.space_group_name_H-M   'P 1'
#
loop_
_entity.id
_entity.type
_entity.pdbx_description
1 polymer ?
#
loop_
_entity_poly.entity_id
_entity_poly.type
_entity_poly.pdbx_seq_one_letter_code
_entity_poly.pdbx_strand_id
1 'polypeptide(L)'
;MRDRDESGRPRNARPRDAYGRPLPHGAAGVPTMPDDLDMPPAEALVEAQRLLDEDRPFHAHEVLEAAWKAAPEAERELWRGLAQVAVGITHLRRGNLRGAQALLSRAADRIEPYGEAPPHSIDVDGIVQRARALADHPEEAPVKLRLTTP
;
A
#
# COMPACT_ATOMS: atom_id res chain seq x y z
N MET A 1 3.81 22.82 18.65
CA MET A 1 2.37 22.82 18.95
C MET A 1 1.75 21.79 18.02
N ARG A 2 1.00 20.78 18.51
CA ARG A 2 0.32 19.80 17.64
C ARG A 2 -1.02 20.38 17.23
N ASP A 3 -1.26 20.53 15.93
CA ASP A 3 -2.59 20.88 15.44
C ASP A 3 -3.57 19.77 15.82
N ARG A 4 -4.71 20.17 16.38
CA ARG A 4 -5.80 19.28 16.73
C ARG A 4 -7.02 19.69 15.92
N ASP A 5 -7.85 18.73 15.52
CA ASP A 5 -9.17 19.04 14.98
C ASP A 5 -10.14 19.50 16.09
N GLU A 6 -11.37 19.87 15.70
CA GLU A 6 -12.45 20.26 16.61
C GLU A 6 -12.83 19.15 17.60
N SER A 7 -12.43 17.90 17.32
CA SER A 7 -12.64 16.72 18.17
C SER A 7 -11.42 16.40 19.05
N GLY A 8 -10.36 17.21 19.03
CA GLY A 8 -9.14 17.03 19.82
C GLY A 8 -8.17 15.96 19.32
N ARG A 9 -8.44 15.33 18.17
CA ARG A 9 -7.50 14.38 17.53
C ARG A 9 -6.33 15.16 16.94
N PRO A 10 -5.08 14.69 17.14
CA PRO A 10 -3.93 15.34 16.53
C PRO A 10 -4.03 15.22 14.99
N ARG A 11 -4.29 16.33 14.30
CA ARG A 11 -4.10 16.41 12.86
C ARG A 11 -2.60 16.38 12.63
N ASN A 12 -2.12 15.32 12.00
CA ASN A 12 -0.73 15.27 11.57
C ASN A 12 -0.57 16.18 10.33
N ALA A 13 -0.73 17.49 10.53
CA ALA A 13 -0.84 18.51 9.48
C ALA A 13 0.50 18.85 8.81
N ARG A 14 1.57 18.10 9.12
CA ARG A 14 2.85 18.33 8.44
C ARG A 14 2.74 17.84 6.99
N PRO A 15 3.05 18.69 6.00
CA PRO A 15 3.06 18.29 4.59
C PRO A 15 3.98 17.08 4.40
N ARG A 16 3.65 16.21 3.45
CA ARG A 16 4.43 15.00 3.15
C ARG A 16 4.89 14.98 1.70
N ASP A 17 6.01 14.33 1.43
CA ASP A 17 6.40 14.00 0.05
C ASP A 17 5.49 12.92 -0.56
N ALA A 18 5.71 12.60 -1.84
CA ALA A 18 4.93 11.57 -2.56
C ALA A 18 5.00 10.18 -1.92
N TYR A 19 5.98 9.94 -1.06
CA TYR A 19 6.16 8.67 -0.36
C TYR A 19 5.76 8.76 1.11
N GLY A 20 5.16 9.85 1.58
CA GLY A 20 4.67 10.00 2.95
C GLY A 20 5.70 10.48 3.99
N ARG A 21 6.92 10.89 3.58
CA ARG A 21 7.91 11.44 4.52
C ARG A 21 7.50 12.87 4.94
N PRO A 22 7.56 13.22 6.24
CA PRO A 22 7.26 14.58 6.67
C PRO A 22 8.23 15.60 6.07
N LEU A 23 7.68 16.66 5.50
CA LEU A 23 8.40 17.82 4.98
C LEU A 23 8.52 18.92 6.05
N PRO A 24 9.44 19.90 5.86
CA PRO A 24 9.47 21.12 6.64
C PRO A 24 8.11 21.86 6.62
N HIS A 25 7.80 22.61 7.68
CA HIS A 25 6.60 23.43 7.70
C HIS A 25 6.66 24.50 6.59
N GLY A 26 5.54 24.73 5.89
CA GLY A 26 5.45 25.67 4.77
C GLY A 26 5.84 25.10 3.40
N ALA A 27 6.36 23.87 3.33
CA ALA A 27 6.56 23.18 2.06
C ALA A 27 5.22 22.70 1.49
N ALA A 28 5.08 22.71 0.16
CA ALA A 28 3.95 22.04 -0.50
C ALA A 28 4.12 20.52 -0.39
N GLY A 29 3.15 19.85 0.22
CA GLY A 29 3.11 18.39 0.30
C GLY A 29 2.11 17.79 -0.70
N VAL A 30 2.21 16.48 -0.89
CA VAL A 30 1.18 15.71 -1.59
C VAL A 30 0.09 15.36 -0.57
N PRO A 31 -1.20 15.66 -0.85
CA PRO A 31 -2.29 15.24 0.02
C PRO A 31 -2.31 13.73 0.21
N THR A 32 -2.56 13.25 1.42
CA THR A 32 -2.83 11.83 1.73
C THR A 32 -4.27 11.47 1.39
N MET A 33 -4.59 10.18 1.37
CA MET A 33 -5.98 9.75 1.28
C MET A 33 -6.78 10.21 2.52
N PRO A 34 -8.10 10.44 2.39
CA PRO A 34 -8.98 10.74 3.53
C PRO A 34 -8.94 9.62 4.58
N ASP A 35 -9.08 9.99 5.86
CA ASP A 35 -9.08 9.04 6.99
C ASP A 35 -10.34 8.15 7.01
N ASP A 36 -11.44 8.62 6.42
CA ASP A 36 -12.76 7.99 6.33
C ASP A 36 -13.02 7.35 4.96
N LEU A 37 -11.96 6.97 4.25
CA LEU A 37 -12.06 6.28 2.98
C LEU A 37 -12.85 4.96 3.12
N ASP A 38 -14.01 4.91 2.48
CA ASP A 38 -14.86 3.72 2.40
C ASP A 38 -15.11 3.40 0.92
N MET A 39 -14.40 2.41 0.40
CA MET A 39 -14.46 1.99 -1.00
C MET A 39 -14.80 0.49 -1.07
N PRO A 40 -15.73 0.08 -1.95
CA PRO A 40 -15.94 -1.33 -2.25
C PRO A 40 -14.63 -2.00 -2.71
N PRO A 41 -14.42 -3.30 -2.41
CA PRO A 41 -13.22 -4.05 -2.79
C PRO A 41 -12.73 -3.84 -4.22
N ALA A 42 -13.63 -3.90 -5.21
CA ALA A 42 -13.27 -3.74 -6.61
C ALA A 42 -12.76 -2.33 -6.92
N GLU A 43 -13.39 -1.29 -6.37
CA GLU A 43 -12.96 0.10 -6.55
C GLU A 43 -11.62 0.38 -5.87
N ALA A 44 -11.43 -0.16 -4.65
CA ALA A 44 -10.17 -0.06 -3.93
C ALA A 44 -9.01 -0.70 -4.72
N LEU A 45 -9.23 -1.85 -5.35
CA LEU A 45 -8.22 -2.51 -6.19
C LEU A 45 -7.89 -1.71 -7.45
N VAL A 46 -8.90 -1.17 -8.13
CA VAL A 46 -8.70 -0.32 -9.32
C VAL A 46 -7.91 0.95 -8.96
N GLU A 47 -8.29 1.63 -7.87
CA GLU A 47 -7.60 2.84 -7.44
C GLU A 47 -6.18 2.55 -6.94
N ALA A 48 -5.97 1.48 -6.18
CA ALA A 48 -4.64 1.05 -5.78
C ALA A 48 -3.76 0.70 -6.99
N GLN A 49 -4.31 0.02 -8.01
CA GLN A 49 -3.59 -0.26 -9.25
C GLN A 49 -3.18 1.02 -9.97
N ARG A 50 -4.10 1.98 -10.12
CA ARG A 50 -3.83 3.28 -10.76
C ARG A 50 -2.70 4.02 -10.04
N LEU A 51 -2.73 4.04 -8.70
CA LEU A 51 -1.70 4.67 -7.88
C LEU A 51 -0.35 3.97 -8.00
N LEU A 52 -0.32 2.63 -8.07
CA LEU A 52 0.92 1.88 -8.30
C LEU A 52 1.49 2.14 -9.70
N ASP A 53 0.64 2.20 -10.73
CA ASP A 53 1.04 2.54 -12.11
C ASP A 53 1.63 3.95 -12.22
N GLU A 54 1.20 4.88 -11.33
CA GLU A 54 1.74 6.24 -11.19
C GLU A 54 2.97 6.35 -10.26
N ASP A 55 3.53 5.22 -9.80
CA ASP A 55 4.61 5.15 -8.82
C ASP A 55 4.30 5.90 -7.50
N ARG A 56 3.03 5.81 -7.05
CA ARG A 56 2.53 6.34 -5.77
C ARG A 56 2.19 5.21 -4.77
N PRO A 57 3.17 4.40 -4.36
CA PRO A 57 2.95 3.22 -3.53
C PRO A 57 2.48 3.57 -2.10
N PHE A 58 2.78 4.76 -1.60
CA PHE A 58 2.31 5.18 -0.27
C PHE A 58 0.80 5.44 -0.26
N HIS A 59 0.28 6.12 -1.28
CA HIS A 59 -1.17 6.32 -1.44
C HIS A 59 -1.88 5.00 -1.71
N ALA A 60 -1.30 4.12 -2.54
CA ALA A 60 -1.86 2.78 -2.75
C ALA A 60 -1.93 1.99 -1.43
N HIS A 61 -0.92 2.12 -0.56
CA HIS A 61 -0.96 1.55 0.79
C HIS A 61 -2.11 2.10 1.62
N GLU A 62 -2.37 3.41 1.59
CA GLU A 62 -3.48 4.02 2.33
C GLU A 62 -4.84 3.47 1.87
N VAL A 63 -5.05 3.31 0.55
CA VAL A 63 -6.27 2.71 -0.02
C VAL A 63 -6.43 1.25 0.45
N LEU A 64 -5.38 0.45 0.32
CA LEU A 64 -5.41 -0.96 0.68
C LEU A 64 -5.52 -1.17 2.21
N GLU A 65 -4.99 -0.26 3.02
CA GLU A 65 -5.14 -0.27 4.47
C GLU A 65 -6.59 0.03 4.90
N ALA A 66 -7.26 0.96 4.21
CA ALA A 66 -8.68 1.22 4.43
C ALA A 66 -9.52 -0.02 4.09
N ALA A 67 -9.28 -0.64 2.91
CA ALA A 67 -9.94 -1.89 2.53
C ALA A 67 -9.66 -3.03 3.53
N TRP A 68 -8.44 -3.13 4.05
CA TRP A 68 -8.09 -4.09 5.11
C TRP A 68 -8.90 -3.90 6.39
N LYS A 69 -9.09 -2.65 6.84
CA LYS A 69 -9.89 -2.34 8.03
C LYS A 69 -11.36 -2.70 7.86
N ALA A 70 -11.89 -2.59 6.63
CA ALA A 70 -13.26 -2.93 6.29
C ALA A 70 -13.47 -4.42 5.93
N ALA A 71 -12.40 -5.17 5.64
CA ALA A 71 -12.48 -6.53 5.12
C ALA A 71 -13.12 -7.53 6.10
N PRO A 72 -13.87 -8.53 5.59
CA PRO A 72 -14.34 -9.65 6.40
C PRO A 72 -13.17 -10.49 6.91
N GLU A 73 -13.38 -11.21 8.01
CA GLU A 73 -12.31 -11.97 8.70
C GLU A 73 -11.54 -12.91 7.76
N ALA A 74 -12.26 -13.62 6.88
CA ALA A 74 -11.66 -14.58 5.95
C ALA A 74 -10.66 -13.95 4.96
N GLU A 75 -10.83 -12.67 4.64
CA GLU A 75 -9.99 -11.96 3.66
C GLU A 75 -8.99 -11.00 4.32
N ARG A 76 -9.09 -10.80 5.64
CA ARG A 76 -8.35 -9.75 6.34
C ARG A 76 -6.84 -9.87 6.16
N GLU A 77 -6.31 -11.09 6.12
CA GLU A 77 -4.89 -11.34 5.92
C GLU A 77 -4.43 -11.10 4.47
N LEU A 78 -5.28 -11.37 3.49
CA LEU A 78 -5.04 -11.00 2.09
C LEU A 78 -4.88 -9.47 1.93
N TRP A 79 -5.87 -8.71 2.41
CA TRP A 79 -5.84 -7.23 2.32
C TRP A 79 -4.66 -6.62 3.06
N ARG A 80 -4.31 -7.19 4.22
CA ARG A 80 -3.11 -6.81 4.95
C ARG A 80 -1.84 -7.08 4.15
N GLY A 81 -1.77 -8.22 3.46
CA GLY A 81 -0.69 -8.56 2.54
C GLY A 81 -0.57 -7.53 1.42
N LEU A 82 -1.67 -7.18 0.75
CA LEU A 82 -1.68 -6.17 -0.32
C LEU A 82 -1.18 -4.80 0.18
N ALA A 83 -1.67 -4.35 1.34
CA ALA A 83 -1.19 -3.12 1.96
C ALA A 83 0.32 -3.19 2.29
N GLN A 84 0.82 -4.37 2.68
CA GLN A 84 2.25 -4.62 2.92
C GLN A 84 3.09 -4.58 1.64
N VAL A 85 2.57 -5.08 0.50
CA VAL A 85 3.25 -4.95 -0.81
C VAL A 85 3.46 -3.47 -1.13
N ALA A 86 2.41 -2.66 -1.05
CA ALA A 86 2.48 -1.24 -1.38
C ALA A 86 3.44 -0.46 -0.46
N VAL A 87 3.40 -0.68 0.87
CA VAL A 87 4.38 -0.01 1.76
C VAL A 87 5.79 -0.61 1.63
N GLY A 88 5.93 -1.88 1.25
CA GLY A 88 7.21 -2.49 0.87
C GLY A 88 7.87 -1.76 -0.31
N ILE A 89 7.11 -1.48 -1.37
CA ILE A 89 7.56 -0.67 -2.51
C ILE A 89 7.88 0.76 -2.08
N THR A 90 7.08 1.34 -1.18
CA THR A 90 7.38 2.67 -0.59
C THR A 90 8.74 2.67 0.11
N HIS A 91 9.09 1.60 0.83
CA HIS A 91 10.40 1.46 1.45
C HIS A 91 11.53 1.36 0.43
N LEU A 92 11.32 0.69 -0.70
CA LEU A 92 12.28 0.68 -1.82
C LEU A 92 12.55 2.09 -2.34
N ARG A 93 11.49 2.86 -2.63
CA ARG A 93 11.61 4.27 -3.11
C ARG A 93 12.31 5.18 -2.10
N ARG A 94 12.21 4.84 -0.82
CA ARG A 94 12.89 5.54 0.27
C ARG A 94 14.34 5.09 0.48
N GLY A 95 14.84 4.10 -0.25
CA GLY A 95 16.17 3.52 -0.08
C GLY A 95 16.31 2.65 1.18
N ASN A 96 15.20 2.28 1.83
CA ASN A 96 15.21 1.39 2.98
C ASN A 96 15.08 -0.07 2.52
N LEU A 97 16.15 -0.61 1.94
CA LEU A 97 16.15 -1.94 1.32
C LEU A 97 15.85 -3.06 2.32
N ARG A 98 16.43 -3.00 3.53
CA ARG A 98 16.16 -4.00 4.58
C ARG A 98 14.69 -4.01 5.00
N GLY A 99 14.09 -2.83 5.17
CA GLY A 99 12.68 -2.70 5.52
C GLY A 99 11.77 -3.17 4.39
N ALA A 100 12.13 -2.86 3.14
CA ALA A 100 11.39 -3.33 1.96
C ALA A 100 11.40 -4.84 1.85
N GLN A 101 12.58 -5.48 1.92
CA GLN A 101 12.74 -6.93 1.89
C GLN A 101 11.86 -7.60 2.94
N ALA A 102 11.94 -7.16 4.20
CA ALA A 102 11.17 -7.75 5.29
C ALA A 102 9.64 -7.61 5.11
N LEU A 103 9.17 -6.50 4.52
CA LEU A 103 7.74 -6.28 4.27
C LEU A 103 7.25 -7.09 3.06
N LEU A 104 8.01 -7.11 1.98
CA LEU A 104 7.65 -7.80 0.74
C LEU A 104 7.64 -9.32 0.90
N SER A 105 8.63 -9.90 1.58
CA SER A 105 8.63 -11.35 1.88
C SER A 105 7.42 -11.73 2.74
N ARG A 106 7.14 -10.96 3.80
CA ARG A 106 5.98 -11.20 4.66
C ARG A 106 4.65 -11.01 3.94
N ALA A 107 4.58 -10.05 3.03
CA ALA A 107 3.39 -9.83 2.20
C ALA A 107 3.12 -11.05 1.33
N ALA A 108 4.15 -11.58 0.66
CA ALA A 108 4.05 -12.79 -0.14
C ALA A 108 3.52 -13.98 0.68
N ASP A 109 4.08 -14.22 1.88
CA ASP A 109 3.65 -15.31 2.76
C ASP A 109 2.19 -15.18 3.24
N ARG A 110 1.66 -13.95 3.35
CA ARG A 110 0.24 -13.71 3.70
C ARG A 110 -0.71 -13.93 2.53
N ILE A 111 -0.26 -13.64 1.32
CA ILE A 111 -1.09 -13.67 0.10
C ILE A 111 -1.13 -15.07 -0.50
N GLU A 112 -0.01 -15.81 -0.46
CA GLU A 112 0.13 -17.15 -1.05
C GLU A 112 -1.00 -18.14 -0.70
N PRO A 113 -1.53 -18.20 0.54
CA PRO A 113 -2.62 -19.11 0.88
C PRO A 113 -3.94 -18.88 0.12
N TYR A 114 -4.11 -17.74 -0.54
CA TYR A 114 -5.33 -17.39 -1.28
C TYR A 114 -5.31 -17.82 -2.76
N GLY A 115 -4.23 -18.45 -3.23
CA GLY A 115 -4.03 -18.75 -4.66
C GLY A 115 -5.03 -19.75 -5.26
N GLU A 116 -5.54 -20.69 -4.46
CA GLU A 116 -6.50 -21.70 -4.96
C GLU A 116 -7.88 -21.11 -5.28
N ALA A 117 -8.30 -20.08 -4.55
CA ALA A 117 -9.58 -19.41 -4.73
C ALA A 117 -9.47 -17.91 -4.43
N PRO A 118 -8.85 -17.12 -5.35
CA PRO A 118 -8.61 -15.70 -5.11
C PRO A 118 -9.93 -14.93 -5.05
N PRO A 119 -10.22 -14.19 -3.96
CA PRO A 119 -11.37 -13.30 -3.92
C PRO A 119 -11.12 -12.07 -4.82
N HIS A 120 -12.19 -11.43 -5.27
CA HIS A 120 -12.15 -10.17 -6.03
C HIS A 120 -11.31 -10.21 -7.33
N SER A 121 -11.08 -11.39 -7.89
CA SER A 121 -10.20 -11.58 -9.08
C SER A 121 -8.76 -11.09 -8.86
N ILE A 122 -8.26 -11.15 -7.63
CA ILE A 122 -6.89 -10.75 -7.30
C ILE A 122 -5.89 -11.71 -7.96
N ASP A 123 -4.85 -11.16 -8.59
CA ASP A 123 -3.75 -11.94 -9.19
C ASP A 123 -2.75 -12.39 -8.11
N VAL A 124 -3.18 -13.34 -7.28
CA VAL A 124 -2.39 -13.83 -6.13
C VAL A 124 -1.01 -14.31 -6.56
N ASP A 125 -0.93 -15.14 -7.59
CA ASP A 125 0.32 -15.73 -8.05
C ASP A 125 1.28 -14.66 -8.60
N GLY A 126 0.78 -13.75 -9.43
CA GLY A 126 1.57 -12.64 -9.97
C GLY A 126 2.09 -11.71 -8.87
N ILE A 127 1.26 -11.41 -7.87
CA ILE A 127 1.66 -10.56 -6.74
C ILE A 127 2.71 -11.26 -5.88
N VAL A 128 2.52 -12.53 -5.52
CA VAL A 128 3.47 -13.30 -4.70
C VAL A 128 4.82 -13.41 -5.41
N GLN A 129 4.81 -13.79 -6.69
CA GLN A 129 6.03 -13.87 -7.49
C GLN A 129 6.76 -12.52 -7.52
N ARG A 130 6.02 -11.43 -7.76
CA ARG A 130 6.60 -10.11 -7.87
C ARG A 130 7.13 -9.58 -6.54
N ALA A 131 6.40 -9.79 -5.45
CA ALA A 131 6.83 -9.39 -4.11
C ALA A 131 8.12 -10.12 -3.70
N ARG A 132 8.21 -11.43 -3.95
CA ARG A 132 9.44 -12.21 -3.72
C ARG A 132 10.61 -11.70 -4.56
N ALA A 133 10.39 -11.49 -5.86
CA ALA A 133 11.43 -10.94 -6.75
C ALA A 133 11.96 -9.58 -6.29
N LEU A 134 11.09 -8.67 -5.85
CA LEU A 134 11.50 -7.35 -5.35
C LEU A 134 12.20 -7.41 -3.99
N ALA A 135 11.89 -8.40 -3.16
CA ALA A 135 12.56 -8.61 -1.89
C ALA A 135 14.03 -9.03 -2.08
N ASP A 136 14.29 -9.86 -3.10
CA ASP A 136 15.63 -10.34 -3.43
C ASP A 136 16.42 -9.36 -4.31
N HIS A 137 15.72 -8.72 -5.27
CA HIS A 137 16.28 -7.86 -6.29
C HIS A 137 15.49 -6.55 -6.38
N PRO A 138 15.83 -5.54 -5.56
CA PRO A 138 15.15 -4.26 -5.59
C PRO A 138 15.43 -3.52 -6.90
N GLU A 139 14.41 -2.85 -7.43
CA GLU A 139 14.49 -2.13 -8.71
C GLU A 139 14.46 -0.61 -8.52
N GLU A 140 15.24 0.10 -9.34
CA GLU A 140 15.26 1.57 -9.38
C GLU A 140 14.09 2.14 -10.21
N ALA A 141 13.55 1.37 -11.16
CA ALA A 141 12.45 1.78 -12.03
C ALA A 141 11.07 1.62 -11.37
N PRO A 142 10.00 2.24 -11.93
CA PRO A 142 8.61 1.97 -11.54
C PRO A 142 8.32 0.46 -11.49
N VAL A 143 7.75 0.00 -10.37
CA VAL A 143 7.46 -1.41 -10.18
C VAL A 143 6.27 -1.78 -11.06
N LYS A 144 6.49 -2.70 -12.01
CA LYS A 144 5.40 -3.33 -12.74
C LYS A 144 4.78 -4.42 -11.87
N LEU A 145 3.52 -4.23 -11.48
CA LEU A 145 2.71 -5.16 -10.70
C LEU A 145 1.25 -5.05 -11.16
N ARG A 146 0.56 -6.18 -11.30
CA ARG A 146 -0.88 -6.23 -11.50
C ARG A 146 -1.55 -6.77 -10.25
N LEU A 147 -2.59 -6.10 -9.77
CA LEU A 147 -3.33 -6.50 -8.58
C LEU A 147 -4.47 -7.47 -8.90
N THR A 148 -5.03 -7.40 -10.11
CA THR A 148 -6.16 -8.24 -10.53
C THR A 148 -5.84 -8.94 -11.84
N THR A 149 -6.42 -10.13 -12.03
CA THR A 149 -6.39 -10.85 -13.30
C THR A 149 -7.27 -10.12 -14.34
N PRO A 150 -6.97 -10.24 -15.64
CA PRO A 150 -7.81 -9.70 -16.72
C PRO A 150 -9.24 -10.24 -16.72
#